data_AF-A0A919ZU85-F1
#
_entry.id   AF-A0A919ZU85-F1
#
_cell.length_a   1.000
_cell.length_b   1.000
_cell.length_c   1.000
_cell.angle_alpha   90.00
_cell.angle_beta   90.00
_cell.angle_gamma   90.00
#
_symmetry.space_group_name_H-M   'P 1'
#
loop_
_entity.id
_entity.type
_entity.pdbx_description
1 polymer ?
#
loop_
_entity_poly.entity_id
_entity_poly.type
_entity_poly.pdbx_seq_one_letter_code
_entity_poly.pdbx_strand_id
1 'polypeptide(L)'
;MLKKISLLVFLSVPLMILADDHGKKEGKSPKEIKRMEMMKKKEAHMKKEMERWGRWKPEDCKKVSEASGTFLYFAGESMKEGEKHEKMGHQEKADKHYLDAMALAELAANYAKNYEAYCKK
;
A
#
# COMPACT_ATOMS: atom_id res chain seq x y z
N MET A 1 38.84 -2.90 17.01
CA MET A 1 39.46 -2.64 15.68
C MET A 1 38.37 -2.40 14.65
N LEU A 2 37.90 -1.15 14.50
CA LEU A 2 37.02 -0.78 13.39
C LEU A 2 37.89 -0.09 12.33
N LYS A 3 38.15 -0.80 11.23
CA LYS A 3 38.85 -0.24 10.07
C LYS A 3 37.85 0.60 9.27
N LYS A 4 38.22 1.87 9.07
CA LYS A 4 37.55 2.89 8.25
C LYS A 4 37.31 2.34 6.85
N ILE A 5 36.05 2.32 6.40
CA ILE A 5 35.72 2.03 5.00
C ILE A 5 35.96 3.31 4.23
N SER A 6 37.04 3.30 3.44
CA SER A 6 37.45 4.38 2.56
C SER A 6 36.47 4.50 1.40
N LEU A 7 35.66 5.57 1.40
CA LEU A 7 35.08 6.12 0.17
C LEU A 7 36.23 6.50 -0.76
N LEU A 8 36.32 5.86 -1.93
CA LEU A 8 36.86 6.35 -3.21
C LEU A 8 37.28 5.18 -4.12
N VAL A 9 36.38 4.76 -5.01
CA VAL A 9 36.77 4.28 -6.35
C VAL A 9 35.73 4.84 -7.31
N PHE A 10 35.94 6.09 -7.71
CA PHE A 10 35.38 6.64 -8.94
C PHE A 10 36.44 6.55 -10.03
N LEU A 11 35.97 6.42 -11.28
CA LEU A 11 36.67 6.64 -12.55
C LEU A 11 37.25 5.42 -13.27
N SER A 12 36.36 4.64 -13.89
CA SER A 12 36.60 4.12 -15.25
C SER A 12 35.28 3.66 -15.89
N VAL A 13 34.39 4.60 -16.21
CA VAL A 13 33.37 4.34 -17.23
C VAL A 13 33.93 4.87 -18.56
N PRO A 14 34.08 4.03 -19.59
CA PRO A 14 34.52 4.47 -20.90
C PRO A 14 33.60 5.57 -21.43
N LEU A 15 34.23 6.62 -21.97
CA LEU A 15 33.61 7.69 -22.73
C LEU A 15 32.87 7.06 -23.92
N MET A 16 31.58 6.76 -23.77
CA MET A 16 30.73 6.39 -24.89
C MET A 16 30.50 7.68 -25.70
N ILE A 17 31.10 7.64 -26.88
CA ILE A 17 31.02 8.61 -27.97
C ILE A 17 29.57 9.11 -28.11
N LEU A 18 29.40 10.43 -28.01
CA LEU A 18 28.24 11.15 -28.53
C LEU A 18 28.23 10.95 -30.05
N ALA A 19 27.51 9.93 -30.51
CA ALA A 19 26.95 9.95 -31.84
C ALA A 19 25.67 10.77 -31.75
N ASP A 20 25.66 11.92 -32.43
CA ASP A 20 24.46 12.68 -32.77
C ASP A 20 23.54 11.78 -33.61
N ASP A 21 22.73 10.97 -32.94
CA ASP A 21 21.49 10.49 -33.54
C ASP A 21 20.43 11.53 -33.22
N HIS A 22 20.09 12.34 -34.21
CA HIS A 22 18.87 13.12 -34.23
C HIS A 22 17.68 12.15 -34.23
N GLY A 23 17.44 11.51 -33.10
CA GLY A 23 16.24 10.76 -32.80
C GLY A 23 15.09 11.73 -32.90
N LYS A 24 14.39 11.72 -34.03
CA LYS A 24 13.08 12.34 -34.21
C LYS A 24 12.29 12.14 -32.93
N LYS A 25 11.91 13.24 -32.27
CA LYS A 25 10.79 13.20 -31.33
C LYS A 25 9.56 12.89 -32.18
N GLU A 26 9.30 11.61 -32.43
CA GLU A 26 8.04 11.18 -32.99
C GLU A 26 6.96 11.61 -32.00
N GLY A 27 6.26 12.69 -32.34
CA GLY A 27 5.04 13.07 -31.64
C GLY A 27 4.08 11.89 -31.66
N LYS A 28 3.38 11.65 -30.56
CA LYS A 28 2.40 10.56 -30.45
C LYS A 28 1.45 10.59 -31.64
N SER A 29 1.18 9.43 -32.22
CA SER A 29 0.32 9.35 -33.40
C SER A 29 -1.09 9.88 -33.09
N PRO A 30 -1.84 10.41 -34.07
CA PRO A 30 -3.23 10.83 -33.86
C PRO A 30 -4.12 9.73 -33.23
N LYS A 31 -3.82 8.46 -33.54
CA LYS A 31 -4.48 7.29 -32.96
C LYS A 31 -4.19 7.14 -31.46
N GLU A 32 -2.95 7.35 -31.03
CA GLU A 32 -2.57 7.33 -29.61
C GLU A 32 -3.18 8.49 -28.83
N ILE A 33 -3.21 9.70 -29.42
CA ILE A 33 -3.84 10.87 -28.82
C ILE A 33 -5.33 10.59 -28.57
N LYS A 34 -6.05 10.13 -29.60
CA LYS A 34 -7.46 9.74 -29.48
C LYS A 34 -7.69 8.63 -28.44
N ARG A 35 -6.78 7.65 -28.35
CA ARG A 35 -6.86 6.59 -27.33
C ARG A 35 -6.72 7.15 -25.92
N MET A 36 -5.74 8.03 -25.68
CA MET A 36 -5.55 8.66 -24.37
C MET A 36 -6.74 9.54 -23.98
N GLU A 37 -7.31 10.30 -24.92
CA GLU A 37 -8.51 11.11 -24.66
C GLU A 37 -9.71 10.26 -24.27
N MET A 38 -9.94 9.15 -24.98
CA MET A 38 -10.99 8.20 -24.61
C MET A 38 -10.78 7.60 -23.21
N MET A 39 -9.54 7.23 -22.86
CA MET A 39 -9.24 6.73 -21.52
C MET A 39 -9.50 7.79 -20.45
N LYS A 40 -9.05 9.04 -20.65
CA LYS A 40 -9.33 10.15 -19.73
C LYS A 40 -10.83 10.39 -19.56
N LYS A 41 -11.61 10.35 -20.65
CA LYS A 41 -13.07 10.50 -20.59
C LYS A 41 -13.71 9.36 -19.79
N LYS A 42 -13.24 8.13 -19.96
CA LYS A 42 -13.70 6.95 -19.22
C LYS A 42 -13.37 7.05 -17.73
N GLU A 43 -12.17 7.48 -17.37
CA GLU A 43 -11.76 7.74 -15.98
C GLU A 43 -12.62 8.81 -15.33
N ALA A 44 -12.84 9.94 -16.01
CA ALA A 44 -13.70 11.01 -15.51
C ALA A 44 -15.16 10.55 -15.31
N HIS A 45 -15.67 9.72 -16.21
CA HIS A 45 -17.01 9.13 -16.07
C HIS A 45 -17.08 8.20 -14.85
N MET A 46 -16.14 7.25 -14.72
CA MET A 46 -16.07 6.36 -13.55
C MET A 46 -15.99 7.14 -12.25
N LYS A 47 -15.16 8.20 -12.20
CA LYS A 47 -15.03 9.04 -11.02
C LYS A 47 -16.37 9.69 -10.63
N LYS A 48 -17.09 10.27 -11.60
CA LYS A 48 -18.43 10.84 -11.37
C LYS A 48 -19.44 9.80 -10.89
N GLU A 49 -19.39 8.58 -11.43
CA GLU A 49 -20.25 7.50 -10.95
C GLU A 49 -19.90 7.06 -9.53
N MET A 50 -18.62 6.99 -9.18
CA MET A 50 -18.21 6.67 -7.82
C MET A 50 -18.68 7.74 -6.83
N GLU A 51 -18.48 9.03 -7.17
CA GLU A 51 -18.95 10.17 -6.38
C GLU A 51 -20.47 10.16 -6.22
N ARG A 52 -21.23 9.90 -7.30
CA ARG A 52 -22.70 9.82 -7.26
C ARG A 52 -23.20 8.74 -6.29
N TRP A 53 -22.45 7.66 -6.12
CA TRP A 53 -22.84 6.53 -5.27
C TRP A 53 -22.22 6.63 -3.86
N GLY A 54 -21.54 7.74 -3.54
CA GLY A 54 -20.86 7.92 -2.26
C GLY A 54 -19.67 6.97 -2.05
N ARG A 55 -19.15 6.37 -3.12
CA ARG A 55 -18.03 5.42 -3.04
C ARG A 55 -16.69 6.13 -2.92
N TRP A 56 -15.79 5.50 -2.19
CA TRP A 56 -14.40 5.95 -2.09
C TRP A 56 -13.61 5.62 -3.35
N LYS A 57 -12.50 6.33 -3.54
CA LYS A 57 -11.58 6.08 -4.65
C LYS A 57 -10.93 4.71 -4.49
N PRO A 58 -10.55 4.02 -5.59
CA PRO A 58 -9.96 2.69 -5.51
C PRO A 58 -8.69 2.63 -4.64
N GLU A 59 -7.89 3.69 -4.66
CA GLU A 59 -6.66 3.78 -3.87
C GLU A 59 -6.95 3.85 -2.37
N ASP A 60 -8.02 4.54 -1.98
CA ASP A 60 -8.44 4.65 -0.58
C ASP A 60 -9.07 3.34 -0.11
N CYS A 61 -9.83 2.67 -0.97
CA CYS A 61 -10.35 1.32 -0.72
C CYS A 61 -9.23 0.29 -0.50
N LYS A 62 -8.14 0.38 -1.27
CA LYS A 62 -6.95 -0.46 -1.05
C LYS A 62 -6.36 -0.24 0.34
N LYS A 63 -6.16 1.01 0.75
CA LYS A 63 -5.64 1.33 2.10
C LYS A 63 -6.52 0.81 3.22
N VAL A 64 -7.85 0.87 3.06
CA VAL A 64 -8.81 0.37 4.05
C VAL A 64 -8.71 -1.15 4.19
N SER A 65 -8.62 -1.86 3.06
CA SER A 65 -8.41 -3.31 3.06
C SER A 65 -7.06 -3.70 3.67
N GLU A 66 -6.00 -2.95 3.36
CA GLU A 66 -4.67 -3.17 3.93
C GLU A 66 -4.66 -2.96 5.44
N ALA A 67 -5.26 -1.86 5.92
CA ALA A 67 -5.40 -1.57 7.34
C ALA A 67 -6.17 -2.67 8.08
N SER A 68 -7.27 -3.19 7.50
CA SER A 68 -8.00 -4.33 8.07
C SER A 68 -7.08 -5.55 8.26
N GLY A 69 -6.32 -5.91 7.22
CA GLY A 69 -5.35 -7.01 7.30
C GLY A 69 -4.24 -6.77 8.31
N THR A 70 -3.70 -5.54 8.38
CA THR A 70 -2.66 -5.16 9.35
C THR A 70 -3.14 -5.28 10.79
N PHE A 71 -4.33 -4.78 11.11
CA PHE A 71 -4.89 -4.92 12.47
C PHE A 71 -5.15 -6.38 12.82
N LEU A 72 -5.63 -7.18 11.88
CA LEU A 72 -5.85 -8.61 12.11
C LEU A 72 -4.53 -9.36 12.37
N TYR A 73 -3.47 -9.02 11.64
CA TYR A 73 -2.13 -9.56 11.89
C TYR A 73 -1.65 -9.23 13.31
N PHE A 74 -1.74 -7.96 13.73
CA PHE A 74 -1.32 -7.57 15.08
C PHE A 74 -2.20 -8.17 16.17
N ALA A 75 -3.50 -8.36 15.93
CA ALA A 75 -4.36 -9.10 16.85
C ALA A 75 -3.81 -10.51 17.09
N GLY A 76 -3.43 -11.22 16.02
CA GLY A 76 -2.82 -12.54 16.10
C GLY A 76 -1.48 -12.55 16.86
N GLU A 77 -0.62 -11.56 16.64
CA GLU A 77 0.64 -11.45 17.40
C GLU A 77 0.40 -11.19 18.89
N SER A 78 -0.58 -10.35 19.24
CA SER A 78 -0.94 -10.11 20.64
C SER A 78 -1.53 -11.37 21.29
N MET A 79 -2.36 -12.15 20.58
CA MET A 79 -2.84 -13.44 21.09
C MET A 79 -1.69 -14.40 21.41
N LYS A 80 -0.67 -14.49 20.55
CA LYS A 80 0.50 -15.36 20.78
C LYS A 80 1.29 -14.94 22.02
N GLU A 81 1.49 -13.64 22.23
CA GLU A 81 2.20 -13.15 23.43
C GLU A 81 1.35 -13.37 24.70
N GLY A 82 0.02 -13.22 24.60
CA GLY A 82 -0.90 -13.59 25.67
C GLY A 82 -0.77 -15.05 26.07
N GLU A 83 -0.80 -15.97 25.10
CA GLU A 83 -0.63 -17.42 25.32
C GLU A 83 0.73 -17.74 25.94
N LYS A 84 1.79 -17.05 25.52
CA LYS A 84 3.12 -17.20 26.11
C LYS A 84 3.12 -16.76 27.58
N HIS A 85 2.48 -15.63 27.92
CA HIS A 85 2.37 -15.16 29.29
C HIS A 85 1.52 -16.08 30.17
N GLU A 86 0.42 -16.62 29.64
CA GLU A 86 -0.44 -17.59 30.32
C GLU A 86 0.33 -18.86 30.68
N LYS A 87 1.10 -19.42 29.73
CA LYS A 87 1.97 -20.59 29.96
C LYS A 87 3.06 -20.35 31.02
N MET A 88 3.46 -19.10 31.24
CA MET A 88 4.40 -18.71 32.29
C MET A 88 3.72 -18.40 33.64
N GLY A 89 2.39 -18.48 33.73
CA GLY A 89 1.63 -18.13 34.94
C GLY A 89 1.46 -16.63 35.18
N HIS A 90 1.75 -15.79 34.18
CA HIS A 90 1.66 -14.33 34.27
C HIS A 90 0.29 -13.83 33.82
N GLN A 91 -0.76 -14.17 34.57
CA GLN A 91 -2.15 -13.96 34.14
C GLN A 91 -2.47 -12.50 33.76
N GLU A 92 -2.08 -11.52 34.60
CA GLU A 92 -2.37 -10.10 34.32
C GLU A 92 -1.77 -9.63 32.98
N LYS A 93 -0.57 -10.12 32.64
CA LYS A 93 0.08 -9.80 31.35
C LYS A 93 -0.63 -10.49 30.20
N ALA A 94 -1.03 -11.75 30.39
CA ALA A 94 -1.81 -12.50 29.40
C ALA A 94 -3.13 -11.78 29.08
N ASP A 95 -3.88 -11.40 30.12
CA ASP A 95 -5.16 -10.70 30.00
C ASP A 95 -5.01 -9.38 29.24
N LYS A 96 -3.95 -8.61 29.54
CA LYS A 96 -3.66 -7.38 28.79
C LYS A 96 -3.46 -7.66 27.30
N HIS A 97 -2.67 -8.66 26.94
CA HIS A 97 -2.44 -9.03 25.55
C HIS A 97 -3.70 -9.53 24.84
N TYR A 98 -4.58 -10.25 25.55
CA TYR A 98 -5.86 -10.67 24.99
C TYR A 98 -6.82 -9.50 24.79
N LEU A 99 -6.85 -8.53 25.70
CA LEU A 99 -7.62 -7.29 25.50
C LEU A 99 -7.10 -6.50 24.29
N ASP A 100 -5.79 -6.37 24.14
CA ASP A 100 -5.17 -5.75 22.97
C ASP A 100 -5.55 -6.49 21.67
N ALA A 101 -5.53 -7.82 21.69
CA ALA A 101 -5.95 -8.64 20.55
C ALA A 101 -7.42 -8.41 20.17
N MET A 102 -8.32 -8.35 21.15
CA MET A 102 -9.74 -8.07 20.93
C MET A 102 -9.95 -6.69 20.31
N ALA A 103 -9.30 -5.65 20.85
CA ALA A 103 -9.41 -4.29 20.33
C ALA A 103 -8.90 -4.18 18.88
N LEU A 104 -7.78 -4.83 18.56
CA LEU A 104 -7.23 -4.88 17.21
C LEU A 104 -8.13 -5.65 16.24
N ALA A 105 -8.71 -6.78 16.66
CA ALA A 105 -9.66 -7.53 15.86
C ALA A 105 -10.94 -6.73 15.57
N GLU A 106 -11.43 -5.96 16.55
CA GLU A 106 -12.57 -5.07 16.36
C GLU A 106 -12.26 -3.94 15.36
N LEU A 107 -11.07 -3.33 15.44
CA LEU A 107 -10.61 -2.37 14.43
C LEU A 107 -10.57 -3.02 13.05
N ALA A 108 -9.98 -4.21 12.91
CA ALA A 108 -9.93 -4.94 11.65
C ALA A 108 -11.32 -5.16 11.04
N ALA A 109 -12.30 -5.55 11.88
CA ALA A 109 -13.69 -5.74 11.48
C ALA A 109 -14.37 -4.43 11.07
N ASN A 110 -14.11 -3.33 11.77
CA ASN A 110 -14.66 -2.02 11.42
C ASN A 110 -14.10 -1.49 10.10
N TYR A 111 -12.82 -1.70 9.81
CA TYR A 111 -12.25 -1.39 8.50
C TYR A 111 -12.85 -2.26 7.39
N ALA A 112 -13.08 -3.55 7.65
CA ALA A 112 -13.78 -4.41 6.69
C ALA A 112 -15.20 -3.91 6.40
N LYS A 113 -15.97 -3.53 7.43
CA LYS A 113 -17.30 -2.91 7.27
C LYS A 113 -17.26 -1.61 6.46
N ASN A 114 -16.25 -0.76 6.69
CA ASN A 114 -16.06 0.45 5.88
C ASN A 114 -15.80 0.12 4.41
N TYR A 115 -15.01 -0.94 4.12
CA TYR A 115 -14.83 -1.40 2.75
C TYR A 115 -16.15 -1.84 2.13
N GLU A 116 -16.97 -2.59 2.86
CA GLU A 116 -18.28 -3.01 2.36
C GLU A 116 -19.21 -1.83 2.07
N ALA A 117 -19.24 -0.84 2.97
CA ALA A 117 -20.09 0.33 2.83
C ALA A 117 -19.67 1.27 1.68
N TYR A 118 -18.36 1.48 1.51
CA TYR A 118 -17.85 2.56 0.64
C TYR A 118 -17.10 2.07 -0.61
N CYS A 119 -16.77 0.78 -0.71
CA CYS A 119 -15.89 0.26 -1.76
C CYS A 119 -16.49 -0.88 -2.60
N LYS A 120 -17.48 -1.61 -2.09
CA LYS A 120 -18.20 -2.60 -2.92
C LYS A 120 -19.05 -1.91 -3.99
N LYS A 121 -19.12 -2.52 -5.17
CA LYS A 121 -19.89 -2.03 -6.31
C LYS A 121 -21.36 -2.37 -6.23
#